data_AF-A0A0G0L8M8-F1
#
_entry.id   AF-A0A0G0L8M8-F1
#
_cell.length_a   1.000
_cell.length_b   1.000
_cell.length_c   1.000
_cell.angle_alpha   90.00
_cell.angle_beta   90.00
_cell.angle_gamma   90.00
#
_symmetry.space_group_name_H-M   'P 1'
#
loop_
_entity.id
_entity.type
_entity.pdbx_description
1 polymer ?
#
loop_
_entity_poly.entity_id
_entity_poly.type
_entity_poly.pdbx_seq_one_letter_code
_entity_poly.pdbx_strand_id
1 'polypeptide(L)'
;MKNMKLSQKAFTLLELLVVMAILALLVGLGLRTFGSVQQKSRDSKRKEDLQSISKTLELYYNDFKHYPYASGGKILGCGENSTEACEWGDVWQNTSNQTLYMSKMPRDPGGNQYFYLADAGGTSYRLFAYLENTEDESVVLNEDDEPAYYGGTYCRIIDTVLTASTCNYIIMSTNIIDAPTVVDSY
;
A
#
# COMPACT_ATOMS: atom_id res chain seq x y z
N MET A 1 -38.02 58.01 -29.28
CA MET A 1 -37.64 56.68 -28.74
C MET A 1 -36.27 56.83 -28.10
N LYS A 2 -36.17 56.67 -26.76
CA LYS A 2 -34.96 56.95 -25.99
C LYS A 2 -34.12 55.66 -25.93
N ASN A 3 -33.03 55.61 -26.72
CA ASN A 3 -32.13 54.45 -26.74
C ASN A 3 -31.33 54.38 -25.43
N MET A 4 -31.68 53.43 -24.58
CA MET A 4 -30.99 53.18 -23.31
C MET A 4 -29.73 52.37 -23.60
N LYS A 5 -28.58 53.05 -23.73
CA LYS A 5 -27.27 52.38 -23.80
C LYS A 5 -26.99 51.74 -22.44
N LEU A 6 -27.05 50.41 -22.37
CA LEU A 6 -26.53 49.65 -21.24
C LEU A 6 -25.01 49.88 -21.17
N SER A 7 -24.57 50.65 -20.18
CA SER A 7 -23.15 50.82 -19.87
C SER A 7 -22.61 49.47 -19.39
N GLN A 8 -21.82 48.80 -20.24
CA GLN A 8 -21.07 47.64 -19.83
C GLN A 8 -19.88 48.12 -18.99
N LYS A 9 -19.90 47.81 -17.70
CA LYS A 9 -18.78 48.08 -16.80
C LYS A 9 -17.58 47.26 -17.27
N ALA A 10 -16.53 47.93 -17.74
CA ALA A 10 -15.24 47.31 -18.00
C ALA A 10 -14.50 47.07 -16.69
N PHE A 11 -13.81 45.93 -16.58
CA PHE A 11 -12.97 45.57 -15.45
C PHE A 11 -11.83 46.60 -15.30
N THR A 12 -11.54 47.03 -14.07
CA THR A 12 -10.43 47.95 -13.81
C THR A 12 -9.09 47.19 -13.75
N LEU A 13 -7.99 47.88 -14.09
CA LEU A 13 -6.64 47.32 -13.94
C LEU A 13 -6.34 46.91 -12.49
N LEU A 14 -6.87 47.68 -11.53
CA LEU A 14 -6.73 47.39 -10.10
C LEU A 14 -7.42 46.06 -9.73
N GLU A 15 -8.64 45.84 -10.22
CA GLU A 15 -9.36 44.58 -9.96
C GLU A 15 -8.64 43.37 -10.54
N LEU A 16 -8.08 43.49 -11.75
CA LEU A 16 -7.28 42.42 -12.33
C LEU A 16 -6.00 42.14 -11.51
N LEU A 17 -5.35 43.19 -10.99
CA LEU A 17 -4.14 43.07 -10.17
C LEU A 17 -4.42 42.35 -8.85
N VAL A 18 -5.51 42.69 -8.16
CA VAL A 18 -5.90 42.03 -6.91
C VAL A 18 -6.22 40.55 -7.15
N VAL A 19 -6.92 40.23 -8.25
CA VAL A 19 -7.25 38.83 -8.59
C VAL A 19 -5.98 38.01 -8.85
N MET A 20 -5.02 38.53 -9.61
CA MET A 20 -3.75 37.83 -9.84
C MET A 20 -2.94 37.65 -8.54
N ALA A 21 -2.97 38.63 -7.64
CA ALA A 21 -2.31 38.50 -6.33
C ALA A 21 -2.94 37.38 -5.48
N ILE A 22 -4.28 37.29 -5.44
CA ILE A 22 -4.99 36.22 -4.73
C ILE A 22 -4.71 34.85 -5.37
N LEU A 23 -4.72 34.77 -6.71
CA LEU A 23 -4.41 33.52 -7.42
C LEU A 23 -2.98 33.04 -7.16
N ALA A 24 -2.00 33.94 -7.17
CA ALA A 24 -0.61 33.61 -6.87
C ALA A 24 -0.45 33.06 -5.44
N LEU A 25 -1.15 33.64 -4.47
CA LEU A 25 -1.18 33.16 -3.09
C LEU A 25 -1.81 31.77 -2.97
N LEU A 26 -2.98 31.56 -3.58
CA LEU A 26 -3.70 30.28 -3.52
C LEU A 26 -2.90 29.15 -4.18
N VAL A 27 -2.27 29.41 -5.34
CA VAL A 27 -1.41 28.44 -6.03
C VAL A 27 -0.20 28.09 -5.17
N GLY A 28 0.40 29.06 -4.49
CA GLY A 28 1.53 28.84 -3.58
C GLY A 28 1.21 27.87 -2.43
N LEU A 29 0.00 27.97 -1.85
CA LEU A 29 -0.44 27.08 -0.76
C LEU A 29 -0.90 25.69 -1.27
N GLY A 30 -1.53 25.63 -2.45
CA GLY A 30 -2.13 24.40 -2.98
C GLY A 30 -1.12 23.29 -3.34
N LEU A 31 0.11 23.64 -3.73
CA LEU A 31 1.10 22.65 -4.16
C LEU A 31 1.63 21.77 -3.00
N ARG A 32 1.65 22.29 -1.77
CA ARG A 32 2.23 21.57 -0.61
C ARG A 32 1.30 20.50 -0.04
N THR A 33 -0.01 20.70 -0.11
CA THR A 33 -1.01 19.77 0.46
C THR A 33 -1.30 18.57 -0.45
N PHE A 34 -1.10 18.72 -1.75
CA PHE A 34 -1.45 17.68 -2.72
C PHE A 34 -0.61 16.41 -2.58
N GLY A 35 0.69 16.54 -2.25
CA GLY A 35 1.59 15.40 -2.09
C GLY A 35 1.20 14.50 -0.91
N SER A 36 0.94 15.08 0.26
CA SER A 36 0.58 14.31 1.46
C SER A 36 -0.80 13.65 1.36
N VAL A 37 -1.75 14.27 0.66
CA VAL A 37 -3.07 13.67 0.39
C VAL A 37 -2.93 12.43 -0.50
N GLN A 38 -2.12 12.50 -1.56
CA GLN A 38 -1.89 11.32 -2.41
C GLN A 38 -1.19 10.20 -1.66
N GLN A 39 -0.21 10.53 -0.82
CA GLN A 39 0.51 9.58 0.04
C GLN A 39 -0.47 8.82 0.94
N LYS A 40 -1.31 9.54 1.68
CA LYS A 40 -2.36 8.95 2.54
C LYS A 40 -3.36 8.12 1.76
N SER A 41 -3.72 8.55 0.54
CA SER A 41 -4.62 7.77 -0.33
C SER A 41 -3.97 6.45 -0.78
N ARG A 42 -2.69 6.45 -1.14
CA ARG A 42 -1.95 5.22 -1.48
C ARG A 42 -1.79 4.31 -0.26
N ASP A 43 -1.53 4.86 0.91
CA ASP A 43 -1.42 4.10 2.15
C ASP A 43 -2.75 3.44 2.55
N SER A 44 -3.87 4.15 2.40
CA SER A 44 -5.21 3.57 2.57
C SER A 44 -5.42 2.38 1.62
N LYS A 45 -4.99 2.53 0.35
CA LYS A 45 -5.08 1.45 -0.64
C LYS A 45 -4.23 0.24 -0.25
N ARG A 46 -3.01 0.44 0.27
CA ARG A 46 -2.14 -0.65 0.76
C ARG A 46 -2.78 -1.43 1.89
N LYS A 47 -3.38 -0.73 2.85
CA LYS A 47 -4.11 -1.34 3.98
C LYS A 47 -5.28 -2.19 3.47
N GLU A 48 -6.08 -1.65 2.54
CA GLU A 48 -7.19 -2.38 1.91
C GLU A 48 -6.72 -3.60 1.11
N ASP A 49 -5.60 -3.47 0.38
CA ASP A 49 -5.01 -4.57 -0.38
C ASP A 49 -4.60 -5.73 0.53
N LEU A 50 -3.88 -5.44 1.62
CA LEU A 50 -3.51 -6.48 2.58
C LEU A 50 -4.73 -7.13 3.23
N GLN A 51 -5.78 -6.37 3.54
CA GLN A 51 -7.03 -6.94 4.04
C GLN A 51 -7.71 -7.85 3.02
N SER A 52 -7.68 -7.49 1.73
CA SER A 52 -8.25 -8.33 0.68
C SER A 52 -7.45 -9.62 0.51
N ILE A 53 -6.11 -9.55 0.55
CA ILE A 53 -5.24 -10.73 0.48
C ILE A 53 -5.45 -11.61 1.72
N SER A 54 -5.53 -11.02 2.91
CA SER A 54 -5.83 -11.72 4.16
C SER A 54 -7.12 -12.54 4.06
N LYS A 55 -8.22 -11.95 3.56
CA LYS A 55 -9.48 -12.69 3.35
C LYS A 55 -9.31 -13.86 2.38
N THR A 56 -8.54 -13.68 1.32
CA THR A 56 -8.27 -14.75 0.35
C THR A 56 -7.38 -15.85 0.94
N LEU A 57 -6.44 -15.52 1.83
CA LEU A 57 -5.66 -16.52 2.58
C LEU A 57 -6.56 -17.39 3.46
N GLU A 58 -7.60 -16.83 4.07
CA GLU A 58 -8.60 -17.63 4.81
C GLU A 58 -9.38 -18.58 3.89
N LEU A 59 -9.72 -18.14 2.67
CA LEU A 59 -10.34 -19.03 1.66
C LEU A 59 -9.41 -20.17 1.28
N TYR A 60 -8.13 -19.88 1.04
CA TYR A 60 -7.12 -20.89 0.75
C TYR A 60 -6.99 -21.90 1.91
N TYR A 61 -6.93 -21.40 3.16
CA TYR A 61 -6.87 -22.25 4.35
C TYR A 61 -8.09 -23.17 4.45
N ASN A 62 -9.28 -22.70 4.07
CA ASN A 62 -10.48 -23.55 4.09
C ASN A 62 -10.36 -24.76 3.16
N ASP A 63 -9.68 -24.62 2.03
CA ASP A 63 -9.51 -25.69 1.05
C ASP A 63 -8.35 -26.63 1.41
N PHE A 64 -7.19 -26.08 1.80
CA PHE A 64 -5.96 -26.85 1.99
C PHE A 64 -5.65 -27.17 3.46
N LYS A 65 -6.37 -26.56 4.41
CA LYS A 65 -6.14 -26.68 5.86
C LYS A 65 -4.78 -26.19 6.34
N HIS A 66 -4.10 -25.41 5.50
CA HIS A 66 -2.90 -24.66 5.81
C HIS A 66 -2.85 -23.41 4.93
N TYR A 67 -2.17 -22.36 5.38
CA TYR A 67 -1.85 -21.21 4.55
C TYR A 67 -0.78 -21.57 3.51
N PRO A 68 -0.76 -20.89 2.35
CA PRO A 68 0.26 -21.11 1.33
C PRO A 68 1.66 -20.96 1.92
N TYR A 69 2.63 -21.74 1.43
CA TYR A 69 4.02 -21.53 1.82
C TYR A 69 4.54 -20.20 1.25
N ALA A 70 5.67 -19.72 1.75
CA ALA A 70 6.28 -18.49 1.30
C ALA A 70 7.68 -18.72 0.74
N SER A 71 8.04 -17.98 -0.31
CA SER A 71 9.42 -17.90 -0.79
C SER A 71 9.69 -16.53 -1.39
N GLY A 72 10.81 -15.90 -1.00
CA GLY A 72 11.19 -14.58 -1.50
C GLY A 72 10.15 -13.49 -1.27
N GLY A 73 9.35 -13.58 -0.20
CA GLY A 73 8.26 -12.64 0.07
C GLY A 73 6.99 -12.85 -0.76
N LYS A 74 6.90 -13.94 -1.53
CA LYS A 74 5.76 -14.28 -2.36
C LYS A 74 4.97 -15.46 -1.78
N ILE A 75 3.71 -15.52 -2.16
CA ILE A 75 2.78 -16.61 -1.84
C ILE A 75 3.05 -17.77 -2.79
N LEU A 76 3.37 -18.96 -2.27
CA LEU A 76 3.44 -20.21 -3.02
C LEU A 76 2.09 -20.92 -2.92
N GLY A 77 1.17 -20.52 -3.79
CA GLY A 77 -0.22 -21.02 -3.79
C GLY A 77 -0.83 -21.07 -5.18
N CYS A 78 0.01 -20.93 -6.22
CA CYS A 78 -0.40 -20.91 -7.62
C CYS A 78 0.07 -22.16 -8.35
N GLY A 79 -0.48 -22.34 -9.56
CA GLY A 79 -0.18 -23.46 -10.43
C GLY A 79 -0.93 -24.73 -10.03
N GLU A 80 -0.50 -25.86 -10.59
CA GLU A 80 -1.21 -27.14 -10.45
C GLU A 80 -1.08 -27.68 -9.03
N ASN A 81 0.13 -27.61 -8.48
CA ASN A 81 0.46 -28.20 -7.18
C ASN A 81 0.49 -27.19 -6.03
N SER A 82 0.00 -25.96 -6.22
CA SER A 82 0.11 -24.87 -5.24
C SER A 82 1.54 -24.64 -4.73
N THR A 83 2.54 -24.81 -5.59
CA THR A 83 3.97 -24.62 -5.24
C THR A 83 4.61 -23.48 -6.02
N GLU A 84 3.91 -22.95 -7.03
CA GLU A 84 4.40 -21.84 -7.83
C GLU A 84 4.09 -20.51 -7.13
N ALA A 85 5.00 -19.55 -7.32
CA ALA A 85 4.83 -18.21 -6.81
C ALA A 85 3.66 -17.51 -7.51
N CYS A 86 2.73 -16.97 -6.73
CA CYS A 86 1.72 -16.06 -7.22
C CYS A 86 2.33 -14.67 -7.39
N GLU A 87 2.37 -14.18 -8.63
CA GLU A 87 2.95 -12.88 -8.95
C GLU A 87 1.97 -11.74 -8.60
N TRP A 88 2.49 -10.71 -7.92
CA TRP A 88 1.69 -9.52 -7.60
C TRP A 88 1.19 -8.86 -8.90
N GLY A 89 -0.12 -8.59 -8.98
CA GLY A 89 -0.77 -8.06 -10.18
C GLY A 89 -1.37 -9.10 -11.11
N ASP A 90 -1.03 -10.37 -10.94
CA ASP A 90 -1.54 -11.47 -11.77
C ASP A 90 -2.66 -12.23 -11.04
N VAL A 91 -3.17 -13.26 -11.70
CA VAL A 91 -4.26 -14.10 -11.16
C VAL A 91 -3.70 -15.04 -10.10
N TRP A 92 -4.38 -15.15 -8.97
CA TRP A 92 -4.14 -16.22 -8.01
C TRP A 92 -5.17 -17.33 -8.20
N GLN A 93 -4.72 -18.44 -8.77
CA GLN A 93 -5.53 -19.63 -9.00
C GLN A 93 -4.73 -20.91 -8.77
N ASN A 94 -5.42 -21.95 -8.29
CA ASN A 94 -4.92 -23.31 -8.39
C ASN A 94 -5.50 -23.94 -9.67
N THR A 95 -4.63 -24.41 -10.56
CA THR A 95 -5.05 -24.93 -11.88
C THR A 95 -5.45 -26.39 -11.85
N SER A 96 -5.10 -27.14 -10.80
CA SER A 96 -5.49 -28.55 -10.64
C SER A 96 -6.97 -28.70 -10.29
N ASN A 97 -7.45 -27.93 -9.32
CA ASN A 97 -8.86 -27.93 -8.89
C ASN A 97 -9.71 -26.83 -9.57
N GLN A 98 -9.09 -26.01 -10.44
CA GLN A 98 -9.72 -24.87 -11.12
C GLN A 98 -10.29 -23.81 -10.16
N THR A 99 -9.77 -23.74 -8.93
CA THR A 99 -10.21 -22.75 -7.94
C THR A 99 -9.53 -21.41 -8.18
N LEU A 100 -10.34 -20.37 -8.34
CA LEU A 100 -9.91 -18.98 -8.43
C LEU A 100 -9.98 -18.32 -7.06
N TYR A 101 -8.82 -18.00 -6.47
CA TYR A 101 -8.74 -17.33 -5.18
C TYR A 101 -8.80 -15.81 -5.32
N MET A 102 -8.16 -15.26 -6.35
CA MET A 102 -8.21 -13.84 -6.65
C MET A 102 -8.03 -13.60 -8.14
N SER A 103 -8.97 -12.89 -8.77
CA SER A 103 -8.91 -12.56 -10.20
C SER A 103 -7.76 -11.62 -10.56
N LYS A 104 -7.29 -10.83 -9.58
CA LYS A 104 -6.12 -9.97 -9.73
C LYS A 104 -5.53 -9.65 -8.35
N MET A 105 -4.34 -10.16 -8.08
CA MET A 105 -3.60 -9.79 -6.89
C MET A 105 -3.23 -8.31 -6.94
N PRO A 106 -3.36 -7.54 -5.85
CA PRO A 106 -2.96 -6.15 -5.86
C PRO A 106 -1.46 -5.96 -6.11
N ARG A 107 -1.10 -4.88 -6.79
CA ARG A 107 0.27 -4.33 -6.81
C ARG A 107 0.31 -3.10 -5.94
N ASP A 108 1.45 -2.85 -5.31
CA ASP A 108 1.65 -1.61 -4.57
C ASP A 108 1.42 -0.39 -5.49
N PRO A 109 0.62 0.59 -5.06
CA PRO A 109 0.28 1.76 -5.89
C PRO A 109 1.44 2.74 -6.11
N GLY A 110 2.54 2.62 -5.36
CA GLY A 110 3.75 3.44 -5.45
C GLY A 110 4.92 2.76 -6.15
N GLY A 111 4.73 1.55 -6.71
CA GLY A 111 5.81 0.81 -7.39
C GLY A 111 6.71 -0.01 -6.46
N ASN A 112 6.36 -0.09 -5.18
CA ASN A 112 6.97 -1.02 -4.22
C ASN A 112 6.37 -2.43 -4.38
N GLN A 113 6.60 -3.32 -3.42
CA GLN A 113 5.99 -4.64 -3.37
C GLN A 113 5.43 -4.96 -1.98
N TYR A 114 4.43 -5.84 -1.95
CA TYR A 114 3.99 -6.48 -0.71
C TYR A 114 4.93 -7.64 -0.38
N PHE A 115 4.96 -8.00 0.90
CA PHE A 115 5.82 -9.08 1.38
C PHE A 115 5.00 -10.07 2.21
N TYR A 116 5.16 -11.35 1.92
CA TYR A 116 4.44 -12.43 2.58
C TYR A 116 5.39 -13.40 3.27
N LEU A 117 5.06 -13.77 4.51
CA LEU A 117 5.72 -14.83 5.25
C LEU A 117 4.65 -15.79 5.80
N ALA A 118 4.98 -17.08 5.80
CA ALA A 118 4.22 -18.12 6.46
C ALA A 118 5.16 -18.90 7.40
N ASP A 119 4.60 -19.45 8.48
CA ASP A 119 5.34 -20.40 9.31
C ASP A 119 5.60 -21.71 8.55
N ALA A 120 6.56 -22.50 9.03
CA ALA A 120 6.91 -23.77 8.38
C ALA A 120 5.74 -24.77 8.36
N GLY A 121 4.81 -24.66 9.31
CA GLY A 121 3.61 -25.49 9.39
C GLY A 121 2.44 -25.02 8.52
N GLY A 122 2.50 -23.83 7.93
CA GLY A 122 1.36 -23.19 7.25
C GLY A 122 0.19 -22.95 8.20
N THR A 123 0.42 -22.84 9.50
CA THR A 123 -0.63 -22.55 10.48
C THR A 123 -0.85 -21.05 10.63
N SER A 124 0.13 -20.21 10.34
CA SER A 124 0.06 -18.76 10.52
C SER A 124 0.74 -17.99 9.39
N TYR A 125 0.35 -16.73 9.20
CA TYR A 125 0.95 -15.87 8.19
C TYR A 125 1.12 -14.43 8.65
N ARG A 126 2.02 -13.73 7.96
CA ARG A 126 2.27 -12.30 8.09
C ARG A 126 2.31 -11.66 6.69
N LEU A 127 1.56 -10.59 6.51
CA LEU A 127 1.54 -9.75 5.32
C LEU A 127 2.10 -8.39 5.67
N PHE A 128 3.01 -7.88 4.85
CA PHE A 128 3.67 -6.61 5.10
C PHE A 128 3.54 -5.67 3.92
N ALA A 129 3.56 -4.37 4.23
CA ALA A 129 3.66 -3.29 3.26
C ALA A 129 4.59 -2.18 3.77
N TYR A 130 4.94 -1.26 2.86
CA TYR A 130 5.57 0.00 3.19
C TYR A 130 4.55 1.14 3.10
N LEU A 131 4.17 1.70 4.24
CA LEU A 131 3.40 2.95 4.29
C LEU A 131 4.36 4.12 4.13
N GLU A 132 4.03 4.99 3.19
CA GLU A 132 4.83 6.16 2.90
C GLU A 132 4.72 7.18 4.05
N ASN A 133 3.53 7.32 4.65
CA ASN A 133 3.30 8.23 5.78
C ASN A 133 3.83 7.62 7.08
N THR A 134 5.04 8.02 7.48
CA THR A 134 5.68 7.55 8.71
C THR A 134 5.00 8.05 9.99
N GLU A 135 4.13 9.06 9.90
CA GLU A 135 3.31 9.56 11.01
C GLU A 135 1.98 8.79 11.16
N ASP A 136 1.73 7.77 10.33
CA ASP A 136 0.53 6.94 10.45
C ASP A 136 0.63 6.02 11.69
N GLU A 137 -0.42 5.99 12.51
CA GLU A 137 -0.48 5.23 13.77
C GLU A 137 -0.23 3.72 13.62
N SER A 138 -0.39 3.19 12.41
CA SER A 138 -0.17 1.77 12.13
C SER A 138 1.27 1.43 11.75
N VAL A 139 2.13 2.44 11.61
CA VAL A 139 3.57 2.25 11.42
C VAL A 139 4.17 1.70 12.70
N VAL A 140 5.00 0.66 12.55
CA VAL A 140 5.71 0.08 13.69
C VAL A 140 6.71 1.08 14.28
N LEU A 141 6.76 1.13 15.61
CA LEU A 141 7.70 1.95 16.36
C LEU A 141 8.77 1.07 17.02
N ASN A 142 9.95 1.63 17.22
CA ASN A 142 11.02 1.01 18.01
C ASN A 142 10.85 1.29 19.52
N GLU A 143 11.88 0.95 20.31
CA GLU A 143 11.88 1.15 21.77
C GLU A 143 11.89 2.63 22.19
N ASP A 144 12.25 3.54 21.27
CA ASP A 144 12.32 4.99 21.47
C ASP A 144 11.09 5.73 20.91
N ASP A 145 10.00 5.02 20.58
CA ASP A 145 8.78 5.56 19.95
C ASP A 145 8.99 6.20 18.56
N GLU A 146 10.07 5.83 17.86
CA GLU A 146 10.39 6.33 16.50
C GLU A 146 9.97 5.32 15.41
N PRO A 147 9.59 5.79 14.20
CA PRO A 147 9.21 4.92 13.08
C PRO A 147 10.32 3.92 12.70
N ALA A 148 9.96 2.65 12.62
CA ALA A 148 10.88 1.54 12.43
C ALA A 148 10.43 0.56 11.31
N TYR A 149 11.15 -0.55 11.16
CA TYR A 149 10.90 -1.55 10.12
C TYR A 149 10.85 -2.98 10.67
N TYR A 150 10.20 -3.88 9.95
CA TYR A 150 10.21 -5.31 10.27
C TYR A 150 11.44 -6.00 9.69
N GLY A 151 12.21 -6.67 10.54
CA GLY A 151 13.45 -7.35 10.16
C GLY A 151 13.24 -8.44 9.10
N GLY A 152 14.11 -8.47 8.08
CA GLY A 152 14.10 -9.49 7.03
C GLY A 152 12.95 -9.36 6.03
N THR A 153 12.32 -8.19 5.95
CA THR A 153 11.19 -7.92 5.06
C THR A 153 11.52 -6.85 4.02
N TYR A 154 11.21 -7.10 2.76
CA TYR A 154 11.69 -6.28 1.64
C TYR A 154 10.53 -5.72 0.82
N CYS A 155 9.88 -4.65 1.29
CA CYS A 155 8.77 -4.00 0.60
C CYS A 155 9.20 -2.94 -0.41
N ARG A 156 10.36 -2.28 -0.23
CA ARG A 156 10.86 -1.28 -1.20
C ARG A 156 11.87 -1.88 -2.15
N ILE A 157 11.76 -1.51 -3.43
CA ILE A 157 12.77 -1.83 -4.44
C ILE A 157 13.77 -0.68 -4.48
N ILE A 158 14.91 -0.84 -3.81
CA ILE A 158 16.01 0.13 -3.82
C ILE A 158 17.16 -0.52 -4.61
N ASP A 159 17.61 0.14 -5.69
CA ASP A 159 18.81 -0.22 -6.46
C ASP A 159 18.95 -1.70 -6.86
N THR A 160 17.86 -2.33 -7.29
CA THR A 160 17.78 -3.73 -7.77
C THR A 160 18.17 -4.82 -6.77
N VAL A 161 18.53 -4.46 -5.52
CA VAL A 161 18.91 -5.43 -4.49
C VAL A 161 17.97 -5.31 -3.29
N LEU A 162 17.29 -6.42 -2.98
CA LEU A 162 16.43 -6.58 -1.79
C LEU A 162 17.30 -6.74 -0.53
N THR A 163 18.11 -5.74 -0.17
CA THR A 163 19.08 -5.85 0.94
C THR A 163 18.64 -5.19 2.24
N ALA A 164 17.55 -4.44 2.23
CA ALA A 164 17.15 -3.59 3.35
C ALA A 164 15.77 -3.95 3.93
N SER A 165 15.67 -4.00 5.26
CA SER A 165 14.40 -4.21 5.95
C SER A 165 13.53 -2.98 5.76
N THR A 166 12.52 -3.05 4.90
CA THR A 166 11.84 -1.87 4.34
C THR A 166 10.33 -1.84 4.59
N CYS A 167 9.74 -2.91 5.12
CA CYS A 167 8.32 -2.89 5.47
C CYS A 167 8.11 -2.31 6.86
N ASN A 168 7.08 -1.48 7.05
CA ASN A 168 6.79 -0.80 8.32
C ASN A 168 5.32 -0.98 8.77
N TYR A 169 4.51 -1.72 8.01
CA TYR A 169 3.13 -2.08 8.35
C TYR A 169 2.89 -3.58 8.17
N ILE A 170 2.09 -4.17 9.06
CA ILE A 170 1.80 -5.60 9.08
C ILE A 170 0.30 -5.90 9.30
N ILE A 171 -0.18 -6.95 8.65
CA ILE A 171 -1.39 -7.69 9.04
C ILE A 171 -0.97 -9.15 9.28
N MET A 172 -1.50 -9.77 10.33
CA MET A 172 -1.11 -11.12 10.72
C MET A 172 -2.34 -11.98 11.03
N SER A 173 -2.19 -13.30 10.90
CA SER A 173 -3.22 -14.24 11.34
C SER A 173 -3.41 -14.17 12.86
N THR A 174 -4.61 -14.50 13.33
CA THR A 174 -5.01 -14.35 14.74
C THR A 174 -4.33 -15.31 15.71
N ASN A 175 -3.71 -16.37 15.19
CA ASN A 175 -3.06 -17.42 15.96
C ASN A 175 -1.55 -17.22 16.13
N ILE A 176 -1.02 -16.05 15.79
CA ILE A 176 0.38 -15.69 16.03
C ILE A 176 0.57 -15.28 17.48
N ILE A 177 1.59 -15.86 18.12
CA ILE A 177 1.99 -15.57 19.50
C ILE A 177 3.32 -14.81 19.58
N ASP A 178 4.17 -14.94 18.55
CA ASP A 178 5.47 -14.29 18.51
C ASP A 178 5.40 -12.94 17.82
N ALA A 179 5.88 -11.91 18.49
CA ALA A 179 6.03 -10.58 17.90
C ALA A 179 7.07 -10.62 16.75
N PRO A 180 6.79 -9.96 15.62
CA PRO A 180 7.79 -9.80 14.57
C PRO A 180 8.96 -8.94 15.07
N THR A 181 10.18 -9.25 14.62
CA THR A 181 11.38 -8.48 14.96
C THR A 181 11.29 -7.08 14.35
N VAL A 182 11.54 -6.06 15.18
CA VAL A 182 11.61 -4.65 14.77
C VAL A 182 13.07 -4.22 14.70
N VAL A 183 13.41 -3.41 13.70
CA VAL A 183 14.78 -2.89 13.46
C VAL A 183 14.72 -1.40 13.12
N ASP A 184 15.71 -0.64 13.59
CA ASP A 184 15.77 0.83 13.47
C ASP A 184 16.22 1.34 12.10
N SER A 185 16.67 0.44 11.21
CA SER A 185 17.26 0.83 9.94
C SER A 185 16.78 -0.02 8.78
N TYR A 186 16.72 0.64 7.62
CA TYR A 186 16.67 0.03 6.29
C TYR A 186 17.90 -0.85 6.07
#